data_AF-A0A3N2CXF0-F1
#
_entry.id   AF-A0A3N2CXF0-F1
#
_cell.length_a   1.000
_cell.length_b   1.000
_cell.length_c   1.000
_cell.angle_alpha   90.00
_cell.angle_beta   90.00
_cell.angle_gamma   90.00
#
_symmetry.space_group_name_H-M   'P 1'
#
loop_
_entity.id
_entity.type
_entity.pdbx_description
1 polymer ?
#
loop_
_entity_poly.entity_id
_entity_poly.type
_entity_poly.pdbx_seq_one_letter_code
_entity_poly.pdbx_strand_id
1 'polypeptide(L)'
;MSPRRTSVAPAALLSAVVLAVLAGLLAPLAPASAATSPAVTPAVAPAVTPAATPGRDDADGADALHLGDDAVHARTSGTARAAIAWRGSRLYVRETLPARWDWSLRTAIATWNASGSRITLVRTTSRRVAQVTVSYGDTGGAAGLATVGRTRGAFVELSSAYRVADATSAHTRVEVMNVLAHELGHVLGLDHTTTACSLMAPVLDVAGCGVVAAEHPGAYGCRTIDAPLASRLVRLYGGSPRVAPRGWCLIDPLPGSLGGVDISVRAGGLAVTWRPPTSVPAGSLVELRLWTGDCAQQPVDVVREFAPVSAGAWVEPSGLDSDCVTVGLVNRYGLARTLTGGIVSAGAVAVAPVAPAAP
;
A
#
# COMPACT_ATOMS: atom_id res chain seq x y z
N MET A 1 42.51 -30.90 24.26
CA MET A 1 42.50 -32.24 23.64
C MET A 1 41.22 -32.37 22.83
N SER A 2 41.33 -32.36 21.49
CA SER A 2 40.22 -32.64 20.57
C SER A 2 39.77 -34.11 20.70
N PRO A 3 38.62 -34.45 20.08
CA PRO A 3 38.77 -35.10 18.79
C PRO A 3 37.94 -34.47 17.69
N ARG A 4 38.61 -34.38 16.53
CA ARG A 4 38.08 -34.08 15.20
C ARG A 4 37.05 -35.14 14.82
N ARG A 5 35.98 -34.73 14.14
CA ARG A 5 35.27 -35.60 13.19
C ARG A 5 35.38 -34.98 11.81
N THR A 6 36.12 -35.67 10.97
CA THR A 6 36.22 -35.54 9.52
C THR A 6 35.60 -36.78 8.90
N SER A 7 34.69 -36.62 7.95
CA SER A 7 34.41 -37.52 6.81
C SER A 7 33.00 -37.26 6.29
N VAL A 8 32.63 -37.33 5.02
CA VAL A 8 33.26 -37.54 3.71
C VAL A 8 32.13 -37.18 2.72
N ALA A 9 32.45 -36.57 1.58
CA ALA A 9 31.54 -36.46 0.43
C ALA A 9 31.74 -37.66 -0.53
N PRO A 10 30.71 -38.04 -1.30
CA PRO A 10 30.85 -38.06 -2.77
C PRO A 10 29.60 -37.45 -3.44
N ALA A 11 29.72 -36.52 -4.40
CA ALA A 11 30.12 -36.69 -5.80
C ALA A 11 29.13 -37.50 -6.67
N ALA A 12 28.37 -36.75 -7.48
CA ALA A 12 27.98 -36.96 -8.88
C ALA A 12 27.21 -38.23 -9.31
N LEU A 13 26.13 -38.04 -10.10
CA LEU A 13 26.02 -38.43 -11.54
C LEU A 13 24.55 -38.37 -12.05
N LEU A 14 24.36 -37.74 -13.24
CA LEU A 14 23.51 -38.11 -14.41
C LEU A 14 21.99 -38.40 -14.22
N SER A 15 21.04 -38.07 -15.11
CA SER A 15 20.99 -37.85 -16.57
C SER A 15 19.75 -37.03 -16.97
N ALA A 16 19.84 -36.39 -18.13
CA ALA A 16 18.76 -35.83 -18.93
C ALA A 16 17.70 -36.86 -19.38
N VAL A 17 16.44 -36.41 -19.54
CA VAL A 17 15.48 -36.95 -20.52
C VAL A 17 14.81 -35.77 -21.22
N VAL A 18 14.73 -35.90 -22.54
CA VAL A 18 14.43 -34.90 -23.56
C VAL A 18 13.15 -35.35 -24.30
N LEU A 19 12.27 -34.38 -24.56
CA LEU A 19 11.23 -34.30 -25.62
C LEU A 19 9.91 -35.11 -25.59
N ALA A 20 8.94 -34.48 -26.27
CA ALA A 20 7.56 -34.85 -26.65
C ALA A 20 6.50 -34.56 -25.56
N VAL A 21 5.55 -33.64 -25.74
CA VAL A 21 4.55 -33.61 -26.82
C VAL A 21 4.15 -32.16 -27.16
N LEU A 22 4.20 -31.83 -28.45
CA LEU A 22 3.71 -30.60 -29.06
C LEU A 22 2.87 -31.04 -30.26
N ALA A 23 1.54 -31.06 -30.13
CA ALA A 23 0.59 -31.19 -31.24
C ALA A 23 -0.86 -30.96 -30.77
N GLY A 24 -1.57 -30.03 -31.41
CA GLY A 24 -3.03 -29.81 -31.31
C GLY A 24 -3.37 -28.62 -30.41
N LEU A 25 -4.05 -27.55 -30.84
CA LEU A 25 -4.97 -27.38 -31.96
C LEU A 25 -4.94 -25.91 -32.43
N LEU A 26 -4.82 -25.74 -33.74
CA LEU A 26 -5.22 -24.54 -34.47
C LEU A 26 -6.76 -24.52 -34.54
N ALA A 27 -7.38 -23.42 -34.12
CA ALA A 27 -8.77 -23.10 -34.46
C ALA A 27 -8.82 -21.68 -35.08
N PRO A 28 -9.60 -21.47 -36.15
CA PRO A 28 -9.64 -20.20 -36.87
C PRO A 28 -10.52 -19.16 -36.16
N LEU A 29 -10.03 -17.91 -36.16
CA LEU A 29 -10.78 -16.70 -35.78
C LEU A 29 -11.83 -16.37 -36.86
N ALA A 30 -13.08 -16.18 -36.44
CA ALA A 30 -14.15 -15.61 -37.26
C ALA A 30 -14.23 -14.08 -37.07
N PRO A 31 -14.68 -13.31 -38.08
CA PRO A 31 -14.66 -11.85 -38.06
C PRO A 31 -15.83 -11.23 -37.27
N ALA A 32 -15.55 -10.03 -36.76
CA ALA A 32 -16.46 -9.17 -36.02
C ALA A 32 -17.70 -8.75 -36.82
N SER A 33 -18.84 -8.64 -36.12
CA SER A 33 -20.01 -7.91 -36.59
C SER A 33 -20.26 -6.72 -35.66
N ALA A 34 -20.23 -5.53 -36.25
CA ALA A 34 -20.61 -4.27 -35.63
C ALA A 34 -22.12 -4.26 -35.37
N ALA A 35 -22.52 -3.90 -34.15
CA ALA A 35 -23.91 -3.60 -33.82
C ALA A 35 -24.03 -2.16 -33.34
N THR A 36 -24.93 -1.46 -34.02
CA THR A 36 -25.27 -0.04 -33.95
C THR A 36 -25.99 0.30 -32.65
N SER A 37 -25.53 1.35 -31.96
CA SER A 37 -26.27 1.97 -30.84
C SER A 37 -27.50 2.73 -31.33
N PRO A 38 -28.69 2.57 -30.72
CA PRO A 38 -29.76 3.53 -30.88
C PRO A 38 -29.63 4.69 -29.89
N ALA A 39 -29.92 5.89 -30.39
CA ALA A 39 -30.00 7.14 -29.64
C ALA A 39 -31.14 7.09 -28.61
N VAL A 40 -30.85 7.50 -27.38
CA VAL A 40 -31.85 7.72 -26.32
C VAL A 40 -32.01 9.22 -26.11
N THR A 41 -33.23 9.70 -26.33
CA THR A 41 -33.73 11.05 -26.01
C THR A 41 -33.87 11.23 -24.50
N PRO A 42 -33.62 12.44 -23.95
CA PRO A 42 -33.82 12.69 -22.53
C PRO A 42 -35.31 12.95 -22.23
N ALA A 43 -35.90 12.10 -21.38
CA ALA A 43 -37.22 12.34 -20.80
C ALA A 43 -37.06 13.04 -19.43
N VAL A 44 -37.75 14.16 -19.29
CA VAL A 44 -37.86 14.98 -18.07
C VAL A 44 -38.65 14.19 -17.01
N ALA A 45 -38.09 14.07 -15.80
CA ALA A 45 -38.79 13.52 -14.63
C ALA A 45 -39.26 14.65 -13.69
N PRO A 46 -40.46 14.55 -13.10
CA PRO A 46 -40.99 15.52 -12.14
C PRO A 46 -40.50 15.25 -10.71
N ALA A 47 -40.54 16.29 -9.89
CA ALA A 47 -40.16 16.27 -8.47
C ALA A 47 -41.17 15.51 -7.61
N VAL A 48 -40.69 14.57 -6.77
CA VAL A 48 -41.39 14.08 -5.56
C VAL A 48 -40.36 13.60 -4.51
N THR A 49 -40.41 14.19 -3.31
CA THR A 49 -40.02 13.58 -2.01
C THR A 49 -41.34 13.13 -1.33
N PRO A 50 -41.42 12.26 -0.28
CA PRO A 50 -40.39 11.53 0.49
C PRO A 50 -40.76 10.04 0.83
N ALA A 51 -39.86 9.28 1.47
CA ALA A 51 -40.08 8.37 2.63
C ALA A 51 -39.06 7.22 2.71
N ALA A 52 -38.66 6.88 3.94
CA ALA A 52 -37.70 5.86 4.31
C ALA A 52 -38.27 4.42 4.27
N THR A 53 -37.49 3.42 3.84
CA THR A 53 -37.56 1.98 4.21
C THR A 53 -36.21 1.33 3.80
N PRO A 54 -35.68 0.31 4.51
CA PRO A 54 -34.29 -0.13 4.39
C PRO A 54 -34.09 -1.14 3.25
N GLY A 55 -32.95 -1.05 2.58
CA GLY A 55 -32.54 -1.97 1.52
C GLY A 55 -31.02 -1.98 1.44
N ARG A 56 -30.44 -3.08 1.89
CA ARG A 56 -29.06 -3.47 1.68
C ARG A 56 -28.93 -3.97 0.22
N ASP A 57 -27.72 -3.78 -0.30
CA ASP A 57 -27.06 -4.54 -1.38
C ASP A 57 -26.98 -3.90 -2.79
N ASP A 58 -25.73 -3.87 -3.25
CA ASP A 58 -25.25 -3.94 -4.64
C ASP A 58 -24.96 -2.65 -5.44
N ALA A 59 -24.48 -1.58 -4.79
CA ALA A 59 -23.76 -0.50 -5.50
C ALA A 59 -22.68 0.24 -4.68
N ASP A 60 -22.37 -0.21 -3.46
CA ASP A 60 -21.20 0.33 -2.75
C ASP A 60 -19.95 -0.28 -3.40
N GLY A 61 -19.22 0.56 -4.15
CA GLY A 61 -18.03 0.17 -4.88
C GLY A 61 -17.05 -0.58 -3.99
N ALA A 62 -16.26 -1.47 -4.59
CA ALA A 62 -15.32 -2.38 -3.92
C ALA A 62 -14.28 -1.72 -2.98
N ASP A 63 -14.28 -0.39 -2.89
CA ASP A 63 -13.35 0.43 -2.13
C ASP A 63 -13.96 1.04 -0.85
N ALA A 64 -15.26 0.82 -0.59
CA ALA A 64 -15.92 1.29 0.63
C ALA A 64 -15.70 0.32 1.80
N LEU A 65 -14.91 0.75 2.80
CA LEU A 65 -14.62 -0.03 3.98
C LEU A 65 -15.58 0.31 5.13
N HIS A 66 -16.38 -0.66 5.59
CA HIS A 66 -17.35 -0.45 6.66
C HIS A 66 -16.70 -0.53 8.05
N LEU A 67 -16.82 0.55 8.81
CA LEU A 67 -16.36 0.73 10.19
C LEU A 67 -17.54 0.98 11.16
N GLY A 68 -18.75 1.24 10.69
CA GLY A 68 -19.85 1.88 11.45
C GLY A 68 -20.41 1.26 12.74
N ASP A 69 -19.97 0.09 13.20
CA ASP A 69 -20.28 -0.48 14.53
C ASP A 69 -18.99 -1.03 15.22
N ASP A 70 -17.83 -0.50 14.85
CA ASP A 70 -16.49 -0.88 15.33
C ASP A 70 -16.13 -0.34 16.73
N ALA A 71 -17.11 0.14 17.49
CA ALA A 71 -16.86 0.76 18.78
C ALA A 71 -17.59 0.06 19.93
N VAL A 72 -16.83 -0.47 20.90
CA VAL A 72 -17.36 -1.01 22.15
C VAL A 72 -17.22 0.02 23.27
N HIS A 73 -18.35 0.58 23.68
CA HIS A 73 -18.43 1.41 24.88
C HIS A 73 -18.48 0.51 26.13
N ALA A 74 -17.72 0.87 27.17
CA ALA A 74 -17.86 0.20 28.46
C ALA A 74 -19.32 0.32 28.95
N ARG A 75 -19.92 -0.80 29.38
CA ARG A 75 -21.28 -0.84 29.96
C ARG A 75 -21.33 0.02 31.23
N THR A 76 -21.63 1.30 31.06
CA THR A 76 -22.08 2.19 32.13
C THR A 76 -23.54 2.55 31.86
N SER A 77 -24.39 2.29 32.84
CA SER A 77 -25.84 2.43 32.82
C SER A 77 -26.37 3.72 32.14
N GLY A 78 -27.21 3.55 31.12
CA GLY A 78 -28.39 4.38 30.85
C GLY A 78 -28.24 5.67 30.03
N THR A 79 -27.06 6.25 29.87
CA THR A 79 -26.85 7.43 29.00
C THR A 79 -25.47 7.36 28.37
N ALA A 80 -25.35 7.65 27.07
CA ALA A 80 -24.09 7.72 26.34
C ALA A 80 -23.21 8.84 26.94
N ARG A 81 -22.47 8.51 27.99
CA ARG A 81 -21.51 9.43 28.59
C ARG A 81 -20.32 9.54 27.64
N ALA A 82 -19.86 10.79 27.45
CA ALA A 82 -18.64 11.09 26.71
C ALA A 82 -17.49 10.17 27.16
N ALA A 83 -16.72 9.69 26.20
CA ALA A 83 -15.57 8.82 26.44
C ALA A 83 -14.63 9.44 27.50
N ILE A 84 -14.16 8.62 28.43
CA ILE A 84 -13.25 9.06 29.49
C ILE A 84 -11.84 9.10 28.90
N ALA A 85 -11.21 10.27 28.85
CA ALA A 85 -9.82 10.39 28.39
C ALA A 85 -8.83 9.59 29.27
N TRP A 86 -7.74 9.13 28.65
CA TRP A 86 -6.65 8.48 29.38
C TRP A 86 -5.93 9.46 30.33
N ARG A 87 -5.42 8.92 31.45
CA ARG A 87 -4.57 9.69 32.37
C ARG A 87 -3.10 9.56 31.95
N GLY A 88 -2.37 10.67 32.03
CA GLY A 88 -0.95 10.74 31.69
C GLY A 88 -0.69 11.09 30.23
N SER A 89 0.58 11.19 29.86
CA SER A 89 1.03 11.56 28.51
C SER A 89 1.44 10.38 27.63
N ARG A 90 1.39 9.15 28.15
CA ARG A 90 1.77 7.94 27.42
C ARG A 90 0.71 6.88 27.55
N LEU A 91 0.38 6.24 26.43
CA LEU A 91 -0.50 5.08 26.35
C LEU A 91 0.25 3.92 25.71
N TYR A 92 0.47 2.85 26.47
CA TYR A 92 1.26 1.71 26.00
C TYR A 92 0.39 0.72 25.23
N VAL A 93 0.77 0.48 23.98
CA VAL A 93 0.09 -0.40 23.02
C VAL A 93 0.93 -1.65 22.82
N ARG A 94 0.32 -2.83 22.96
CA ARG A 94 0.98 -4.11 22.68
C ARG A 94 0.25 -4.83 21.55
N GLU A 95 0.95 -5.13 20.47
CA GLU A 95 0.40 -5.96 19.41
C GLU A 95 0.70 -7.46 19.57
N THR A 96 -0.21 -8.28 19.05
CA THR A 96 0.00 -9.71 18.77
C THR A 96 -0.27 -10.04 17.30
N LEU A 97 -0.36 -9.03 16.45
CA LEU A 97 -0.47 -9.20 15.00
C LEU A 97 0.84 -9.75 14.41
N PRO A 98 0.80 -10.49 13.29
CA PRO A 98 2.00 -10.90 12.57
C PRO A 98 2.85 -9.71 12.11
N ALA A 99 4.17 -9.90 12.05
CA ALA A 99 5.13 -8.85 11.71
C ALA A 99 4.90 -8.18 10.34
N ARG A 100 4.16 -8.82 9.42
CA ARG A 100 3.78 -8.22 8.13
C ARG A 100 2.93 -6.94 8.28
N TRP A 101 2.27 -6.74 9.43
CA TRP A 101 1.51 -5.52 9.75
C TRP A 101 2.30 -4.51 10.60
N ASP A 102 3.58 -4.76 10.87
CA ASP A 102 4.42 -3.87 11.69
C ASP A 102 4.48 -2.46 11.11
N TRP A 103 4.56 -2.33 9.78
CA TRP A 103 4.49 -1.03 9.13
C TRP A 103 3.15 -0.35 9.39
N SER A 104 2.03 -1.03 9.17
CA SER A 104 0.69 -0.45 9.29
C SER A 104 0.44 0.07 10.71
N LEU A 105 0.77 -0.72 11.73
CA LEU A 105 0.61 -0.30 13.12
C LEU A 105 1.55 0.84 13.51
N ARG A 106 2.84 0.78 13.11
CA ARG A 106 3.79 1.87 13.41
C ARG A 106 3.34 3.18 12.79
N THR A 107 2.89 3.13 11.54
CA THR A 107 2.42 4.32 10.82
C THR A 107 1.15 4.86 11.45
N ALA A 108 0.17 4.02 11.81
CA ALA A 108 -1.04 4.44 12.53
C ALA A 108 -0.71 5.14 13.86
N ILE A 109 0.21 4.59 14.64
CA ILE A 109 0.70 5.19 15.89
C ILE A 109 1.41 6.53 15.63
N ALA A 110 2.27 6.59 14.60
CA ALA A 110 2.99 7.80 14.23
C ALA A 110 2.03 8.92 13.79
N THR A 111 0.97 8.58 13.06
CA THR A 111 -0.09 9.51 12.63
C THR A 111 -0.72 10.22 13.83
N TRP A 112 -1.13 9.48 14.87
CA TRP A 112 -1.66 10.09 16.09
C TRP A 112 -0.62 10.90 16.87
N ASN A 113 0.60 10.39 16.99
CA ASN A 113 1.69 11.09 17.69
C ASN A 113 2.09 12.40 16.98
N ALA A 114 1.90 12.50 15.66
CA ALA A 114 2.18 13.69 14.87
C ALA A 114 1.06 14.75 14.92
N SER A 115 -0.11 14.43 15.49
CA SER A 115 -1.28 15.32 15.57
C SER A 115 -1.08 16.56 16.46
N GLY A 116 0.03 16.60 17.21
CA GLY A 116 0.36 17.68 18.15
C GLY A 116 -0.38 17.61 19.50
N SER A 117 -1.11 16.53 19.75
CA SER A 117 -1.62 16.17 21.08
C SER A 117 -0.48 15.85 22.06
N ARG A 118 -0.70 16.06 23.37
CA ARG A 118 0.28 15.70 24.42
C ARG A 118 0.26 14.22 24.81
N ILE A 119 -0.74 13.45 24.38
CA ILE A 119 -0.72 11.99 24.56
C ILE A 119 0.13 11.36 23.45
N THR A 120 0.95 10.38 23.82
CA THR A 120 1.78 9.62 22.90
C THR A 120 1.45 8.13 23.04
N LEU A 121 1.14 7.50 21.91
CA LEU A 121 1.03 6.06 21.80
C LEU A 121 2.44 5.45 21.72
N VAL A 122 2.72 4.46 22.58
CA VAL A 122 4.04 3.84 22.70
C VAL A 122 3.92 2.33 22.57
N ARG A 123 4.59 1.74 21.58
CA ARG A 123 4.62 0.27 21.44
C ARG A 123 5.38 -0.39 22.60
N THR A 124 4.89 -1.52 23.06
CA THR A 124 5.55 -2.34 24.08
C THR A 124 5.32 -3.83 23.84
N THR A 125 6.32 -4.64 24.15
CA THR A 125 6.18 -6.11 24.19
C THR A 125 5.68 -6.60 25.55
N SER A 126 5.75 -5.76 26.59
CA SER A 126 5.40 -6.13 27.97
C SER A 126 3.89 -6.13 28.18
N ARG A 127 3.32 -7.32 28.39
CA ARG A 127 1.90 -7.47 28.78
C ARG A 127 1.57 -6.76 30.10
N ARG A 128 2.53 -6.63 31.02
CA ARG A 128 2.31 -6.01 32.34
C ARG A 128 2.14 -4.49 32.26
N VAL A 129 2.72 -3.86 31.24
CA VAL A 129 2.70 -2.39 31.06
C VAL A 129 1.67 -1.96 30.03
N ALA A 130 1.34 -2.84 29.08
CA ALA A 130 0.34 -2.58 28.05
C ALA A 130 -1.01 -2.19 28.66
N GLN A 131 -1.56 -1.08 28.16
CA GLN A 131 -2.90 -0.60 28.48
C GLN A 131 -3.90 -0.95 27.38
N VAL A 132 -3.40 -1.11 26.15
CA VAL A 132 -4.15 -1.44 24.94
C VAL A 132 -3.52 -2.66 24.28
N THR A 133 -4.32 -3.63 23.88
CA THR A 133 -3.88 -4.76 23.06
C THR A 133 -4.39 -4.65 21.63
N VAL A 134 -3.53 -4.91 20.64
CA VAL A 134 -3.88 -4.95 19.22
C VAL A 134 -3.78 -6.39 18.72
N SER A 135 -4.87 -6.96 18.25
CA SER A 135 -4.93 -8.37 17.82
C SER A 135 -5.90 -8.56 16.65
N TYR A 136 -6.06 -9.80 16.20
CA TYR A 136 -7.23 -10.19 15.41
C TYR A 136 -8.38 -10.54 16.34
N GLY A 137 -9.62 -10.32 15.90
CA GLY A 137 -10.80 -10.67 16.68
C GLY A 137 -12.06 -10.87 15.84
N ASP A 138 -13.19 -10.99 16.53
CA ASP A 138 -14.51 -11.02 15.92
C ASP A 138 -15.08 -9.61 15.91
N THR A 139 -15.06 -8.99 14.74
CA THR A 139 -15.47 -7.60 14.53
C THR A 139 -16.93 -7.47 14.12
N GLY A 140 -17.71 -8.57 14.13
CA GLY A 140 -19.12 -8.53 13.69
C GLY A 140 -19.31 -8.14 12.22
N GLY A 141 -18.26 -8.27 11.40
CA GLY A 141 -18.26 -7.89 9.98
C GLY A 141 -17.58 -6.55 9.66
N ALA A 142 -17.25 -5.72 10.67
CA ALA A 142 -16.48 -4.51 10.46
C ALA A 142 -15.00 -4.81 10.14
N ALA A 143 -14.27 -3.86 9.57
CA ALA A 143 -12.85 -4.03 9.28
C ALA A 143 -11.99 -4.05 10.55
N GLY A 144 -12.39 -3.29 11.56
CA GLY A 144 -11.82 -3.29 12.90
C GLY A 144 -12.89 -3.19 13.97
N LEU A 145 -12.46 -3.26 15.24
CA LEU A 145 -13.29 -3.09 16.43
C LEU A 145 -12.40 -2.63 17.59
N ALA A 146 -12.79 -1.58 18.31
CA ALA A 146 -12.04 -1.08 19.45
C ALA A 146 -12.92 -0.69 20.63
N THR A 147 -12.34 -0.72 21.82
CA THR A 147 -12.96 -0.05 22.97
C THR A 147 -12.84 1.46 22.86
N VAL A 148 -13.84 2.20 23.32
CA VAL A 148 -13.80 3.66 23.32
C VAL A 148 -13.22 4.21 24.63
N GLY A 149 -12.19 5.05 24.52
CA GLY A 149 -11.57 5.79 25.62
C GLY A 149 -10.88 4.89 26.66
N ARG A 150 -10.71 5.45 27.86
CA ARG A 150 -10.05 4.78 28.98
C ARG A 150 -10.92 3.66 29.54
N THR A 151 -10.62 2.45 29.09
CA THR A 151 -11.30 1.22 29.49
C THR A 151 -10.28 0.21 30.03
N ARG A 152 -10.65 -0.55 31.07
CA ARG A 152 -9.81 -1.62 31.59
C ARG A 152 -9.78 -2.77 30.58
N GLY A 153 -8.59 -3.18 30.15
CA GLY A 153 -8.44 -4.17 29.09
C GLY A 153 -8.86 -3.62 27.73
N ALA A 154 -8.56 -2.35 27.47
CA ALA A 154 -8.81 -1.73 26.18
C ALA A 154 -8.14 -2.53 25.06
N PHE A 155 -8.80 -2.59 23.91
CA PHE A 155 -8.34 -3.37 22.78
C PHE A 155 -8.62 -2.66 21.45
N VAL A 156 -7.89 -3.13 20.44
CA VAL A 156 -8.15 -2.96 19.02
C VAL A 156 -8.08 -4.35 18.39
N GLU A 157 -9.13 -4.73 17.69
CA GLU A 157 -9.24 -5.99 16.96
C GLU A 157 -9.36 -5.69 15.48
N LEU A 158 -8.48 -6.30 14.69
CA LEU A 158 -8.55 -6.30 13.25
C LEU A 158 -9.39 -7.49 12.80
N SER A 159 -10.20 -7.32 11.75
CA SER A 159 -10.98 -8.42 11.18
C SER A 159 -10.11 -9.63 10.84
N SER A 160 -10.63 -10.82 11.12
CA SER A 160 -9.94 -12.08 10.80
C SER A 160 -9.72 -12.27 9.30
N ALA A 161 -10.45 -11.58 8.43
CA ALA A 161 -10.23 -11.56 6.98
C ALA A 161 -8.80 -11.13 6.61
N TYR A 162 -8.21 -10.21 7.37
CA TYR A 162 -6.83 -9.77 7.17
C TYR A 162 -5.78 -10.82 7.58
N ARG A 163 -6.16 -12.02 8.01
CA ARG A 163 -5.24 -13.16 8.20
C ARG A 163 -4.76 -13.76 6.89
N VAL A 164 -5.53 -13.63 5.82
CA VAL A 164 -5.16 -14.15 4.49
C VAL A 164 -4.92 -13.03 3.47
N ALA A 165 -5.22 -11.78 3.83
CA ALA A 165 -4.97 -10.62 2.98
C ALA A 165 -3.47 -10.44 2.64
N ASP A 166 -3.21 -9.97 1.43
CA ASP A 166 -1.87 -9.71 0.93
C ASP A 166 -1.29 -8.42 1.54
N ALA A 167 -0.47 -8.58 2.57
CA ALA A 167 0.25 -7.47 3.20
C ALA A 167 1.34 -6.83 2.31
N THR A 168 1.59 -7.39 1.13
CA THR A 168 2.52 -6.83 0.14
C THR A 168 1.85 -5.91 -0.86
N SER A 169 0.51 -5.89 -0.93
CA SER A 169 -0.26 -4.91 -1.70
C SER A 169 -0.19 -3.53 -1.05
N ALA A 170 0.08 -2.49 -1.85
CA ALA A 170 0.07 -1.09 -1.38
C ALA A 170 -1.29 -0.73 -0.79
N HIS A 171 -2.36 -1.10 -1.50
CA HIS A 171 -3.74 -0.85 -1.10
C HIS A 171 -4.02 -1.45 0.28
N THR A 172 -3.91 -2.78 0.40
CA THR A 172 -4.21 -3.49 1.64
C THR A 172 -3.35 -3.01 2.81
N ARG A 173 -2.08 -2.70 2.58
CA ARG A 173 -1.17 -2.27 3.65
C ARG A 173 -1.56 -0.89 4.20
N VAL A 174 -1.95 0.03 3.32
CA VAL A 174 -2.45 1.38 3.68
C VAL A 174 -3.86 1.30 4.27
N GLU A 175 -4.72 0.45 3.73
CA GLU A 175 -6.06 0.19 4.25
C GLU A 175 -5.99 -0.28 5.72
N VAL A 176 -5.20 -1.32 6.00
CA VAL A 176 -4.98 -1.82 7.38
C VAL A 176 -4.35 -0.74 8.27
N MET A 177 -3.49 0.12 7.72
CA MET A 177 -2.96 1.26 8.48
C MET A 177 -4.06 2.24 8.88
N ASN A 178 -4.99 2.56 7.98
CA ASN A 178 -6.11 3.45 8.27
C ASN A 178 -7.11 2.83 9.23
N VAL A 179 -7.43 1.53 9.10
CA VAL A 179 -8.25 0.81 10.09
C VAL A 179 -7.62 0.91 11.46
N LEU A 180 -6.35 0.52 11.60
CA LEU A 180 -5.66 0.61 12.89
C LEU A 180 -5.60 2.04 13.43
N ALA A 181 -5.45 3.05 12.57
CA ALA A 181 -5.49 4.45 12.97
C ALA A 181 -6.90 4.86 13.44
N HIS A 182 -7.96 4.46 12.75
CA HIS A 182 -9.35 4.68 13.16
C HIS A 182 -9.63 4.09 14.54
N GLU A 183 -9.32 2.81 14.72
CA GLU A 183 -9.53 2.08 15.96
C GLU A 183 -8.74 2.67 17.13
N LEU A 184 -7.50 3.10 16.88
CA LEU A 184 -6.72 3.81 17.89
C LEU A 184 -7.34 5.18 18.23
N GLY A 185 -8.06 5.82 17.31
CA GLY A 185 -8.86 7.01 17.58
C GLY A 185 -9.98 6.74 18.59
N HIS A 186 -10.69 5.62 18.45
CA HIS A 186 -11.67 5.17 19.45
C HIS A 186 -11.02 4.92 20.80
N VAL A 187 -9.89 4.22 20.84
CA VAL A 187 -9.14 4.02 22.09
C VAL A 187 -8.76 5.35 22.72
N LEU A 188 -8.41 6.37 21.93
CA LEU A 188 -8.13 7.73 22.41
C LEU A 188 -9.39 8.49 22.87
N GLY A 189 -10.59 7.93 22.70
CA GLY A 189 -11.86 8.49 23.14
C GLY A 189 -12.55 9.37 22.10
N LEU A 190 -12.23 9.18 20.82
CA LEU A 190 -12.90 9.88 19.73
C LEU A 190 -14.05 9.01 19.21
N ASP A 191 -15.25 9.57 19.19
CA ASP A 191 -16.38 8.97 18.49
C ASP A 191 -16.32 9.27 16.99
N HIS A 192 -17.09 8.48 16.24
CA HIS A 192 -17.36 8.69 14.83
C HIS A 192 -17.71 10.14 14.49
N THR A 193 -17.39 10.54 13.26
CA THR A 193 -17.80 11.80 12.66
C THR A 193 -18.74 11.54 11.49
N THR A 194 -19.54 12.54 11.15
CA THR A 194 -20.33 12.54 9.91
C THR A 194 -19.59 13.16 8.73
N THR A 195 -18.33 13.58 8.93
CA THR A 195 -17.53 14.20 7.87
C THR A 195 -16.94 13.12 6.99
N ALA A 196 -17.34 13.10 5.72
CA ALA A 196 -16.77 12.21 4.71
C ALA A 196 -15.24 12.38 4.66
N CYS A 197 -14.53 11.28 4.43
CA CYS A 197 -13.06 11.24 4.39
C CYS A 197 -12.32 11.67 5.67
N SER A 198 -13.04 11.92 6.77
CA SER A 198 -12.37 11.99 8.07
C SER A 198 -11.91 10.59 8.47
N LEU A 199 -10.74 10.48 9.11
CA LEU A 199 -10.26 9.19 9.62
C LEU A 199 -11.30 8.53 10.53
N MET A 200 -12.08 9.31 11.29
CA MET A 200 -13.14 8.80 12.17
C MET A 200 -14.51 8.72 11.50
N ALA A 201 -14.61 8.70 10.17
CA ALA A 201 -15.87 8.41 9.49
C ALA A 201 -16.19 6.89 9.63
N PRO A 202 -17.46 6.50 9.86
CA PRO A 202 -17.87 5.10 10.01
C PRO A 202 -17.78 4.29 8.71
N VAL A 203 -17.51 4.94 7.58
CA VAL A 203 -17.21 4.28 6.30
C VAL A 203 -16.02 5.01 5.70
N LEU A 204 -14.96 4.27 5.41
CA LEU A 204 -13.77 4.80 4.77
C LEU A 204 -13.78 4.39 3.30
N ASP A 205 -14.06 5.36 2.43
CA ASP A 205 -13.88 5.22 0.99
C ASP A 205 -12.39 5.43 0.65
N VAL A 206 -11.63 4.34 0.54
CA VAL A 206 -10.16 4.39 0.37
C VAL A 206 -9.81 5.10 -0.95
N ALA A 207 -10.56 4.83 -2.01
CA ALA A 207 -10.33 5.39 -3.33
C ALA A 207 -10.85 6.83 -3.43
N GLY A 208 -12.13 7.07 -3.10
CA GLY A 208 -12.75 8.39 -3.23
C GLY A 208 -12.19 9.44 -2.27
N CYS A 209 -11.58 9.02 -1.15
CA CYS A 209 -10.86 9.91 -0.25
C CYS A 209 -9.38 10.10 -0.59
N GLY A 210 -8.89 9.51 -1.69
CA GLY A 210 -7.50 9.64 -2.13
C GLY A 210 -6.50 9.09 -1.09
N VAL A 211 -6.90 8.07 -0.33
CA VAL A 211 -6.04 7.45 0.69
C VAL A 211 -4.92 6.69 -0.02
N VAL A 212 -5.28 5.94 -1.07
CA VAL A 212 -4.35 5.27 -2.00
C VAL A 212 -4.74 5.70 -3.41
N ALA A 213 -3.89 6.47 -4.07
CA ALA A 213 -4.12 6.87 -5.45
C ALA A 213 -3.46 5.89 -6.43
N ALA A 214 -4.18 5.54 -7.49
CA ALA A 214 -3.64 4.71 -8.57
C ALA A 214 -2.50 5.42 -9.31
N GLU A 215 -2.60 6.75 -9.42
CA GLU A 215 -1.61 7.62 -10.05
C GLU A 215 -0.32 7.80 -9.22
N HIS A 216 -0.34 7.43 -7.93
CA HIS A 216 0.81 7.50 -7.02
C HIS A 216 1.12 6.13 -6.40
N PRO A 217 1.47 5.13 -7.23
CA PRO A 217 1.73 3.78 -6.73
C PRO A 217 2.83 3.85 -5.67
N GLY A 218 2.70 3.15 -4.54
CA GLY A 218 3.73 3.17 -3.49
C GLY A 218 3.74 4.38 -2.56
N ALA A 219 2.78 5.29 -2.71
CA ALA A 219 2.53 6.37 -1.79
C ALA A 219 1.06 6.36 -1.31
N TYR A 220 0.79 7.13 -0.27
CA TYR A 220 -0.54 7.33 0.30
C TYR A 220 -0.74 8.79 0.70
N GLY A 221 -1.98 9.25 0.81
CA GLY A 221 -2.28 10.61 1.24
C GLY A 221 -1.71 10.89 2.63
N CYS A 222 -0.75 11.81 2.76
CA CYS A 222 -0.10 12.10 4.04
C CYS A 222 -1.08 12.56 5.13
N ARG A 223 -2.15 13.23 4.73
CA ARG A 223 -3.12 13.85 5.64
C ARG A 223 -4.24 12.89 5.99
N THR A 224 -3.90 11.88 6.79
CA THR A 224 -4.90 10.96 7.35
C THR A 224 -5.75 11.65 8.43
N ILE A 225 -5.14 12.49 9.29
CA ILE A 225 -5.86 13.28 10.30
C ILE A 225 -6.14 14.68 9.74
N ASP A 226 -7.42 15.04 9.64
CA ASP A 226 -7.85 16.39 9.30
C ASP A 226 -7.72 17.38 10.47
N ALA A 227 -7.81 18.68 10.17
CA ALA A 227 -7.64 19.73 11.18
C ALA A 227 -8.72 19.72 12.28
N PRO A 228 -10.03 19.53 11.96
CA PRO A 228 -11.06 19.32 12.97
C PRO A 228 -10.76 18.17 13.94
N LEU A 229 -10.32 17.02 13.43
CA LEU A 229 -10.01 15.83 14.20
C LEU A 229 -8.77 16.02 15.09
N ALA A 230 -7.70 16.60 14.56
CA ALA A 230 -6.52 16.97 15.36
C ALA A 230 -6.92 17.91 16.52
N SER A 231 -7.79 18.89 16.24
CA SER A 231 -8.30 19.82 17.25
C SER A 231 -9.15 19.13 18.31
N ARG A 232 -9.98 18.14 17.94
CA ARG A 232 -10.74 17.31 18.89
C ARG A 232 -9.79 16.57 19.84
N LEU A 233 -8.76 15.93 19.31
CA LEU A 233 -7.80 15.19 20.13
C LEU A 233 -7.02 16.11 21.08
N VAL A 234 -6.58 17.27 20.60
CA VAL A 234 -5.90 18.29 21.43
C VAL A 234 -6.81 18.84 22.52
N ARG A 235 -8.13 18.94 22.30
CA ARG A 235 -9.06 19.30 23.39
C ARG A 235 -9.12 18.24 24.49
N LEU A 236 -9.00 16.96 24.14
CA LEU A 236 -9.02 15.86 25.11
C LEU A 236 -7.72 15.77 25.93
N TYR A 237 -6.57 16.00 25.31
CA TYR A 237 -5.26 15.72 25.90
C TYR A 237 -4.34 16.94 26.06
N GLY A 238 -4.78 18.11 25.59
CA GLY A 238 -3.94 19.30 25.47
C GLY A 238 -2.95 19.23 24.31
N GLY A 239 -2.19 20.31 24.10
CA GLY A 239 -1.20 20.43 23.02
C GLY A 239 -1.54 21.53 22.02
N SER A 240 -1.14 21.36 20.78
CA SER A 240 -1.45 22.29 19.68
C SER A 240 -1.69 21.50 18.42
N PRO A 241 -2.84 21.65 17.74
CA PRO A 241 -3.19 20.79 16.63
C PRO A 241 -2.17 20.94 15.50
N ARG A 242 -1.74 19.80 14.96
CA ARG A 242 -0.85 19.69 13.81
C ARG A 242 -1.45 18.70 12.84
N VAL A 243 -1.34 19.03 11.56
CA VAL A 243 -1.71 18.15 10.46
C VAL A 243 -0.51 17.96 9.57
N ALA A 244 -0.41 16.79 8.96
CA ALA A 244 0.60 16.55 7.94
C ALA A 244 0.44 17.55 6.77
N PRO A 245 1.53 17.85 6.05
CA PRO A 245 1.43 18.59 4.80
C PRO A 245 0.48 17.88 3.83
N ARG A 246 -0.09 18.65 2.90
CA ARG A 246 -0.80 18.05 1.76
C ARG A 246 0.24 17.34 0.87
N GLY A 247 -0.21 16.30 0.17
CA GLY A 247 0.63 15.51 -0.75
C GLY A 247 0.78 14.06 -0.31
N TRP A 248 1.82 13.43 -0.85
CA TRP A 248 2.03 11.99 -0.83
C TRP A 248 3.14 11.57 0.12
N CYS A 249 2.83 10.57 0.94
CA CYS A 249 3.75 9.95 1.87
C CYS A 249 4.14 8.58 1.33
N LEU A 250 5.43 8.26 1.39
CA LEU A 250 5.94 6.99 0.89
C LEU A 250 5.51 5.82 1.79
N ILE A 251 5.06 4.73 1.19
CA ILE A 251 4.80 3.48 1.91
C ILE A 251 6.14 2.83 2.28
N ASP A 252 7.00 2.60 1.30
CA ASP A 252 8.37 2.12 1.50
C ASP A 252 9.37 3.20 1.04
N PRO A 253 10.54 3.31 1.70
CA PRO A 253 11.58 4.26 1.30
C PRO A 253 11.95 4.14 -0.17
N LEU A 254 12.18 5.28 -0.83
CA LEU A 254 12.73 5.26 -2.19
C LEU A 254 14.15 4.69 -2.15
N PRO A 255 14.49 3.79 -3.08
CA PRO A 255 15.85 3.30 -3.18
C PRO A 255 16.82 4.39 -3.63
N GLY A 256 18.12 4.12 -3.46
CA GLY A 256 19.18 4.90 -4.09
C GLY A 256 19.22 4.69 -5.60
N SER A 257 20.10 5.42 -6.28
CA SER A 257 20.31 5.26 -7.73
C SER A 257 21.19 4.05 -8.03
N LEU A 258 21.01 3.45 -9.23
CA LEU A 258 21.94 2.46 -9.76
C LEU A 258 23.28 3.13 -10.10
N GLY A 259 24.38 2.42 -9.87
CA GLY A 259 25.72 2.88 -10.25
C GLY A 259 26.19 2.21 -11.54
N GLY A 260 27.00 2.89 -12.35
CA GLY A 260 27.64 2.29 -13.53
C GLY A 260 26.66 1.60 -14.48
N VAL A 261 25.52 2.24 -14.73
CA VAL A 261 24.54 1.78 -15.72
C VAL A 261 25.19 1.88 -17.10
N ASP A 262 25.24 0.76 -17.81
CA ASP A 262 25.71 0.67 -19.20
C ASP A 262 24.61 0.02 -20.04
N ILE A 263 24.28 0.67 -21.15
CA ILE A 263 23.22 0.25 -22.07
C ILE A 263 23.91 0.06 -23.41
N SER A 264 23.80 -1.14 -24.00
CA SER A 264 24.51 -1.52 -25.21
C SER A 264 23.63 -2.38 -26.12
N VAL A 265 23.77 -2.23 -27.43
CA VAL A 265 23.13 -3.12 -28.41
C VAL A 265 24.07 -4.28 -28.72
N ARG A 266 23.57 -5.51 -28.69
CA ARG A 266 24.33 -6.72 -29.03
C ARG A 266 23.63 -7.49 -30.14
N ALA A 267 24.35 -8.46 -30.73
CA ALA A 267 23.74 -9.42 -31.63
C ALA A 267 22.66 -10.21 -30.86
N GLY A 268 21.40 -9.84 -31.04
CA GLY A 268 20.25 -10.42 -30.33
C GLY A 268 19.41 -9.46 -29.48
N GLY A 269 19.74 -8.15 -29.43
CA GLY A 269 18.89 -7.14 -28.79
C GLY A 269 19.64 -6.20 -27.84
N LEU A 270 18.89 -5.47 -27.02
CA LEU A 270 19.40 -4.55 -26.01
C LEU A 270 19.97 -5.32 -24.80
N ALA A 271 21.12 -4.88 -24.27
CA ALA A 271 21.71 -5.37 -23.04
C ALA A 271 21.96 -4.20 -22.08
N VAL A 272 21.50 -4.34 -20.85
CA VAL A 272 21.66 -3.34 -19.79
C VAL A 272 22.43 -3.97 -18.64
N THR A 273 23.47 -3.30 -18.15
CA THR A 273 24.21 -3.72 -16.94
C THR A 273 24.26 -2.61 -15.91
N TRP A 274 24.41 -2.98 -14.64
CA TRP A 274 24.45 -2.02 -13.54
C TRP A 274 25.22 -2.57 -12.34
N ARG A 275 25.64 -1.66 -11.46
CA ARG A 275 26.14 -1.95 -10.12
C ARG A 275 25.05 -1.64 -9.09
N PRO A 276 24.63 -2.63 -8.27
CA PRO A 276 23.72 -2.41 -7.16
C PRO A 276 24.25 -1.35 -6.19
N PRO A 277 23.39 -0.50 -5.59
CA PRO A 277 23.81 0.37 -4.51
C PRO A 277 24.16 -0.45 -3.25
N THR A 278 24.92 0.16 -2.33
CA THR A 278 25.35 -0.48 -1.08
C THR A 278 24.20 -0.81 -0.13
N SER A 279 23.08 -0.09 -0.24
CA SER A 279 21.84 -0.37 0.48
C SER A 279 20.66 -0.39 -0.48
N VAL A 280 19.87 -1.46 -0.40
CA VAL A 280 18.69 -1.69 -1.22
C VAL A 280 17.52 -1.95 -0.28
N PRO A 281 16.46 -1.11 -0.28
CA PRO A 281 15.26 -1.39 0.49
C PRO A 281 14.66 -2.77 0.15
N ALA A 282 14.11 -3.45 1.16
CA ALA A 282 13.59 -4.81 0.99
C ALA A 282 12.42 -4.86 -0.02
N GLY A 283 12.56 -5.68 -1.06
CA GLY A 283 11.57 -5.81 -2.14
C GLY A 283 11.74 -4.79 -3.27
N SER A 284 12.81 -3.98 -3.25
CA SER A 284 13.20 -3.19 -4.43
C SER A 284 13.58 -4.09 -5.62
N LEU A 285 13.28 -3.62 -6.81
CA LEU A 285 13.57 -4.27 -8.09
C LEU A 285 14.19 -3.26 -9.05
N VAL A 286 14.94 -3.73 -10.04
CA VAL A 286 15.33 -2.92 -11.19
C VAL A 286 14.17 -2.95 -12.17
N GLU A 287 13.61 -1.79 -12.46
CA GLU A 287 12.61 -1.61 -13.49
C GLU A 287 13.31 -1.17 -14.77
N LEU A 288 12.98 -1.85 -15.88
CA LEU A 288 13.28 -1.41 -17.23
C LEU A 288 11.98 -1.01 -17.92
N ARG A 289 11.97 0.17 -18.54
CA ARG A 289 10.85 0.67 -19.33
C ARG A 289 11.30 0.80 -20.77
N LEU A 290 10.60 0.13 -21.67
CA LEU A 290 10.97 -0.05 -23.07
C LEU A 290 9.84 0.47 -23.97
N TRP A 291 10.18 1.29 -24.96
CA TRP A 291 9.21 1.77 -25.96
C TRP A 291 9.87 2.15 -27.29
N THR A 292 9.06 2.35 -28.32
CA THR A 292 9.46 2.86 -29.65
C THR A 292 9.01 4.29 -29.85
N GLY A 293 9.70 5.01 -30.75
CA GLY A 293 9.33 6.38 -31.13
C GLY A 293 10.19 7.46 -30.47
N ASP A 294 9.55 8.53 -29.98
CA ASP A 294 10.26 9.67 -29.42
C ASP A 294 10.75 9.36 -27.99
N CYS A 295 12.06 9.16 -27.81
CA CYS A 295 12.63 8.92 -26.49
C CYS A 295 12.56 10.12 -25.54
N ALA A 296 12.22 11.31 -26.03
CA ALA A 296 11.92 12.46 -25.18
C ALA A 296 10.53 12.39 -24.54
N GLN A 297 9.62 11.55 -25.07
CA GLN A 297 8.25 11.40 -24.58
C GLN A 297 7.93 9.93 -24.29
N GLN A 298 7.97 9.56 -23.01
CA GLN A 298 7.56 8.22 -22.59
C GLN A 298 6.04 8.07 -22.79
N PRO A 299 5.56 7.08 -23.57
CA PRO A 299 4.15 6.85 -23.76
C PRO A 299 3.52 6.18 -22.52
N VAL A 300 2.19 6.14 -22.49
CA VAL A 300 1.42 5.53 -21.40
C VAL A 300 1.49 3.99 -21.40
N ASP A 301 1.67 3.39 -22.56
CA ASP A 301 1.70 1.95 -22.84
C ASP A 301 3.12 1.38 -22.91
N VAL A 302 4.03 1.93 -22.10
CA VAL A 302 5.42 1.47 -22.02
C VAL A 302 5.49 0.00 -21.55
N VAL A 303 6.35 -0.80 -22.18
CA VAL A 303 6.62 -2.16 -21.73
C VAL A 303 7.48 -2.08 -20.47
N ARG A 304 7.05 -2.75 -19.40
CA ARG A 304 7.73 -2.74 -18.09
C ARG A 304 8.27 -4.12 -17.79
N GLU A 305 9.58 -4.20 -17.65
CA GLU A 305 10.31 -5.41 -17.27
C GLU A 305 10.95 -5.24 -15.90
N PHE A 306 11.07 -6.33 -15.15
CA PHE A 306 11.62 -6.30 -13.80
C PHE A 306 12.74 -7.32 -13.64
N ALA A 307 13.86 -6.87 -13.06
CA ALA A 307 14.99 -7.72 -12.73
C ALA A 307 15.34 -7.65 -11.23
N PRO A 308 15.79 -8.75 -10.61
CA PRO A 308 16.37 -8.70 -9.28
C PRO A 308 17.56 -7.74 -9.27
N VAL A 309 17.67 -6.93 -8.22
CA VAL A 309 18.76 -5.94 -8.10
C VAL A 309 20.13 -6.62 -8.17
N SER A 310 20.25 -7.82 -7.59
CA SER A 310 21.47 -8.63 -7.59
C SER A 310 21.86 -9.22 -8.94
N ALA A 311 21.00 -9.16 -9.96
CA ALA A 311 21.33 -9.70 -11.28
C ALA A 311 22.50 -8.94 -11.93
N GLY A 312 22.58 -7.62 -11.70
CA GLY A 312 23.62 -6.76 -12.27
C GLY A 312 23.55 -6.60 -13.79
N ALA A 313 22.63 -7.30 -14.46
CA ALA A 313 22.42 -7.27 -15.88
C ALA A 313 21.00 -7.73 -16.26
N TRP A 314 20.55 -7.26 -17.41
CA TRP A 314 19.34 -7.68 -18.10
C TRP A 314 19.62 -7.69 -19.62
N VAL A 315 19.02 -8.64 -20.33
CA VAL A 315 19.11 -8.75 -21.79
C VAL A 315 17.68 -8.84 -22.32
N GLU A 316 17.42 -8.08 -23.37
CA GLU A 316 16.12 -8.02 -24.03
C GLU A 316 15.69 -9.39 -24.54
N PRO A 317 14.49 -9.88 -24.15
CA PRO A 317 13.89 -11.03 -24.76
C PRO A 317 13.73 -10.82 -26.27
N SER A 318 14.03 -11.85 -27.06
CA SER A 318 13.88 -11.79 -28.52
C SER A 318 12.46 -11.37 -28.93
N GLY A 319 12.36 -10.40 -29.86
CA GLY A 319 11.09 -9.96 -30.45
C GLY A 319 10.50 -8.68 -29.85
N LEU A 320 11.22 -8.03 -28.92
CA LEU A 320 10.97 -6.63 -28.57
C LEU A 320 11.83 -5.75 -29.48
N ASP A 321 11.17 -4.90 -30.27
CA ASP A 321 11.84 -3.88 -31.09
C ASP A 321 11.75 -2.56 -30.32
N SER A 322 12.63 -2.30 -29.35
CA SER A 322 12.60 -1.08 -28.54
C SER A 322 13.70 -0.11 -28.93
N ASP A 323 13.36 1.15 -29.24
CA ASP A 323 14.33 2.21 -29.56
C ASP A 323 14.74 3.04 -28.33
N CYS A 324 13.94 2.97 -27.27
CA CYS A 324 14.09 3.76 -26.07
C CYS A 324 14.05 2.87 -24.83
N VAL A 325 14.96 3.12 -23.89
CA VAL A 325 14.98 2.44 -22.59
C VAL A 325 15.20 3.43 -21.45
N THR A 326 14.49 3.23 -20.34
CA THR A 326 14.94 3.74 -19.04
C THR A 326 15.10 2.60 -18.07
N VAL A 327 16.10 2.70 -17.21
CA VAL A 327 16.41 1.72 -16.19
C VAL A 327 16.61 2.42 -14.85
N GLY A 328 16.04 1.87 -13.80
CA GLY A 328 16.24 2.42 -12.47
C GLY A 328 15.82 1.47 -11.37
N LEU A 329 16.24 1.80 -10.16
CA LEU A 329 15.84 1.06 -8.97
C LEU A 329 14.51 1.62 -8.48
N VAL A 330 13.51 0.74 -8.34
CA VAL A 330 12.21 1.07 -7.76
C VAL A 330 12.03 0.42 -6.39
N ASN A 331 11.20 1.01 -5.54
CA ASN A 331 10.70 0.31 -4.35
C ASN A 331 9.73 -0.81 -4.76
N ARG A 332 9.24 -1.58 -3.78
CA ARG A 332 8.29 -2.68 -3.99
C ARG A 332 7.07 -2.31 -4.83
N TYR A 333 6.69 -1.04 -4.82
CA TYR A 333 5.47 -0.54 -5.44
C TYR A 333 5.75 0.24 -6.73
N GLY A 334 6.99 0.21 -7.25
CA GLY A 334 7.31 0.85 -8.52
C GLY A 334 7.70 2.32 -8.44
N LEU A 335 7.93 2.92 -7.26
CA LEU A 335 8.46 4.29 -7.17
C LEU A 335 9.98 4.31 -7.22
N ALA A 336 10.51 5.20 -8.06
CA ALA A 336 11.94 5.50 -8.16
C ALA A 336 12.23 6.93 -7.68
N ARG A 337 13.45 7.17 -7.21
CA ARG A 337 13.99 8.53 -7.04
C ARG A 337 14.48 9.10 -8.37
N THR A 338 15.13 8.27 -9.17
CA THR A 338 15.76 8.65 -10.43
C THR A 338 15.77 7.44 -11.35
N LEU A 339 15.48 7.64 -12.63
CA LEU A 339 15.70 6.66 -13.69
C LEU A 339 16.89 7.11 -14.53
N THR A 340 17.62 6.17 -15.12
CA THR A 340 18.67 6.46 -16.10
C THR A 340 18.14 6.08 -17.48
N GLY A 341 18.06 7.04 -18.40
CA GLY A 341 17.60 6.84 -19.76
C GLY A 341 18.74 6.55 -20.73
N GLY A 342 18.44 5.76 -21.75
CA GLY A 342 19.30 5.52 -22.90
C GLY A 342 18.49 5.59 -24.20
N ILE A 343 19.00 6.33 -25.18
CA ILE A 343 18.47 6.31 -26.56
C ILE A 343 19.25 5.25 -27.33
N VAL A 344 18.55 4.29 -27.93
CA VAL A 344 19.13 3.22 -28.72
C VAL A 344 18.93 3.57 -30.20
N SER A 345 19.94 4.11 -30.87
CA SER A 345 19.84 4.42 -32.30
C SER A 345 21.01 3.80 -33.08
N ALA A 346 20.68 2.87 -34.00
CA ALA A 346 21.59 2.35 -35.01
C ALA A 346 23.01 1.96 -34.51
N GLY A 347 23.10 1.34 -33.33
CA GLY A 347 24.36 0.89 -32.73
C GLY A 347 25.09 1.90 -31.84
N ALA A 348 24.56 3.11 -31.68
CA ALA A 348 25.01 4.09 -30.69
C ALA A 348 24.01 4.20 -29.53
N VAL A 349 24.52 4.37 -28.32
CA VAL A 349 23.70 4.60 -27.13
C VAL A 349 24.10 5.91 -26.48
N ALA A 350 23.15 6.84 -26.37
CA ALA A 350 23.32 8.06 -25.60
C ALA A 350 22.62 7.91 -24.25
N VAL A 351 23.37 7.97 -23.15
CA VAL A 351 22.85 7.80 -21.78
C VAL A 351 22.69 9.16 -21.11
N ALA A 352 21.53 9.41 -20.52
CA ALA A 352 21.26 10.62 -19.74
C ALA A 352 20.38 10.29 -18.51
N PRO A 353 20.58 10.95 -17.37
CA PRO A 353 19.66 10.81 -16.23
C PRO A 353 18.27 11.36 -16.61
N VAL A 354 17.22 10.63 -16.22
CA VAL A 354 15.82 11.02 -16.41
C VAL A 354 15.16 11.17 -15.04
N ALA A 355 14.64 12.36 -14.76
CA ALA A 355 13.83 12.56 -13.57
C ALA A 355 12.50 11.82 -13.78
N PRO A 356 12.09 10.90 -12.89
CA PRO A 356 10.73 10.36 -12.93
C PRO A 356 9.74 11.50 -12.72
N ALA A 357 8.52 11.35 -13.25
CA ALA A 357 7.42 12.21 -12.85
C ALA A 357 7.34 12.23 -11.32
N ALA A 358 7.35 13.44 -10.74
CA ALA A 358 7.23 13.58 -9.30
C ALA A 358 5.89 12.96 -8.86
N PRO A 359 5.86 12.22 -7.73
CA PRO A 359 4.59 11.93 -7.09
C PRO A 359 3.94 13.24 -6.64
#